data_AF-A0A524D0Y8-F1
#
_entry.id   AF-A0A524D0Y8-F1
#
_cell.length_a   1.000
_cell.length_b   1.000
_cell.length_c   1.000
_cell.angle_alpha   90.00
_cell.angle_beta   90.00
_cell.angle_gamma   90.00
#
_symmetry.space_group_name_H-M   'P 1'
#
loop_
_entity.id
_entity.type
_entity.pdbx_description
1 polymer ?
#
loop_
_entity_poly.entity_id
_entity_poly.type
_entity_poly.pdbx_seq_one_letter_code
_entity_poly.pdbx_strand_id
1 'polypeptide(L)'
;MNGKLNIGVLKNGTIGSSVLLSFLIDERAEGERVIFREVTSGPKMHPPEECVETMKKLLEFNPDLILMSSPNAALKGPKAARELVGNIPAIVISDAPAKKAIEEFKEKGIGYIIVECDSMIGARRPFLDPIEMSVFNSNLLKVLAITGVFNIIVDELNAVIMDMLEGKTPTLPQIEIDAAKAAQAARFSNPYAEAKAIAAFEIAAKVSKITGKACFVLKEREEYMPQLAAAHEMMKTAADLCQIAREIEKSNDTVLRRPHRSSQELLQKRALHEKEK
;
A
#
# COMPACT_ATOMS: atom_id res chain seq x y z
N MET A 1 -1.80 30.83 -3.59
CA MET A 1 -1.06 30.65 -2.33
C MET A 1 0.07 29.67 -2.59
N ASN A 2 1.33 30.08 -2.46
CA ASN A 2 2.51 29.20 -2.58
C ASN A 2 2.68 28.33 -1.32
N GLY A 3 1.65 27.57 -0.96
CA GLY A 3 1.69 26.68 0.19
C GLY A 3 2.45 25.40 -0.14
N LYS A 4 3.38 25.01 0.74
CA LYS A 4 3.86 23.63 0.83
C LYS A 4 2.91 22.87 1.76
N LEU A 5 2.66 21.60 1.46
CA LEU A 5 1.81 20.71 2.24
C LEU A 5 2.67 19.80 3.11
N ASN A 6 2.49 19.85 4.44
CA ASN A 6 3.14 18.93 5.37
C ASN A 6 2.34 17.63 5.44
N ILE A 7 2.91 16.54 4.95
CA ILE A 7 2.29 15.22 4.95
C ILE A 7 2.94 14.37 6.04
N GLY A 8 2.15 14.03 7.05
CA GLY A 8 2.55 13.12 8.11
C GLY A 8 2.24 11.68 7.72
N VAL A 9 3.21 10.78 7.79
CA VAL A 9 3.02 9.35 7.50
C VAL A 9 3.29 8.54 8.76
N LEU A 10 2.24 7.94 9.31
CA LEU A 10 2.30 7.02 10.44
C LEU A 10 2.39 5.58 9.93
N LYS A 11 3.45 4.85 10.29
CA LYS A 11 3.60 3.41 9.95
C LYS A 11 3.67 2.58 11.22
N ASN A 12 2.62 1.86 11.55
CA ASN A 12 2.61 0.93 12.68
C ASN A 12 2.49 -0.51 12.19
N GLY A 13 3.53 -1.32 12.41
CA GLY A 13 3.65 -2.60 11.71
C GLY A 13 4.07 -2.40 10.26
N THR A 14 3.94 -3.45 9.45
CA THR A 14 4.41 -3.42 8.06
C THR A 14 3.44 -4.17 7.15
N ILE A 15 2.95 -3.45 6.14
CA ILE A 15 2.26 -3.99 4.96
C ILE A 15 3.04 -3.59 3.71
N GLY A 16 2.92 -4.37 2.64
CA GLY A 16 3.63 -4.12 1.39
C GLY A 16 3.33 -2.73 0.83
N SER A 17 2.08 -2.28 0.94
CA SER A 17 1.60 -1.00 0.39
C SER A 17 2.18 0.22 1.09
N SER A 18 2.86 0.02 2.23
CA SER A 18 3.40 1.12 3.01
C SER A 18 4.92 1.23 3.02
N VAL A 19 5.61 0.22 2.48
CA VAL A 19 7.08 0.19 2.47
C VAL A 19 7.62 1.44 1.77
N LEU A 20 7.03 1.81 0.63
CA LEU A 20 7.45 2.95 -0.19
C LEU A 20 6.44 4.11 -0.21
N LEU A 21 5.51 4.20 0.74
CA LEU A 21 4.34 5.10 0.64
C LEU A 21 4.69 6.57 0.30
N SER A 22 5.59 7.21 1.04
CA SER A 22 5.99 8.60 0.73
C SER A 22 6.74 8.69 -0.61
N PHE A 23 7.55 7.69 -0.92
CA PHE A 23 8.34 7.62 -2.15
C PHE A 23 7.47 7.39 -3.39
N LEU A 24 6.24 6.88 -3.25
CA LEU A 24 5.31 6.76 -4.37
C LEU A 24 4.81 8.13 -4.87
N ILE A 25 4.80 9.14 -3.99
CA ILE A 25 4.32 10.50 -4.30
C ILE A 25 5.47 11.45 -4.69
N ASP A 26 6.69 11.18 -4.22
CA ASP A 26 7.88 11.94 -4.60
C ASP A 26 9.04 11.01 -4.96
N GLU A 27 8.89 10.32 -6.09
CA GLU A 27 9.75 9.21 -6.52
C GLU A 27 11.17 9.62 -6.89
N ARG A 28 11.43 10.93 -7.06
CA ARG A 28 12.76 11.50 -7.33
C ARG A 28 13.23 12.50 -6.27
N ALA A 29 12.47 12.73 -5.20
CA ALA A 29 12.75 13.76 -4.22
C ALA A 29 12.91 15.17 -4.84
N GLU A 30 12.10 15.46 -5.85
CA GLU A 30 12.09 16.74 -6.60
C GLU A 30 10.81 17.56 -6.32
N GLY A 31 9.88 17.02 -5.52
CA GLY A 31 8.66 17.70 -5.13
C GLY A 31 8.94 18.96 -4.32
N GLU A 32 8.58 20.14 -4.84
CA GLU A 32 8.83 21.41 -4.15
C GLU A 32 7.66 21.82 -3.23
N ARG A 33 6.50 21.19 -3.42
CA ARG A 33 5.22 21.56 -2.78
C ARG A 33 4.78 20.62 -1.69
N VAL A 34 5.48 19.52 -1.44
CA VAL A 34 5.15 18.53 -0.40
C VAL A 34 6.34 18.34 0.54
N ILE A 35 6.07 18.14 1.82
CA ILE A 35 7.07 17.86 2.84
C ILE A 35 6.61 16.63 3.60
N PHE A 36 7.31 15.51 3.44
CA PHE A 36 7.00 14.28 4.16
C PHE A 36 7.71 14.21 5.52
N ARG A 37 6.99 13.74 6.54
CA ARG A 37 7.54 13.29 7.82
C ARG A 37 6.98 11.92 8.14
N GLU A 38 7.85 10.92 8.19
CA GLU A 38 7.45 9.56 8.57
C GLU A 38 7.79 9.28 10.03
N VAL A 39 6.83 8.74 10.78
CA VAL A 39 7.04 8.20 12.13
C VAL A 39 6.57 6.76 12.17
N THR A 40 7.39 5.87 12.73
CA THR A 40 7.11 4.44 12.76
C THR A 40 7.44 3.78 14.10
N SER A 41 6.64 2.79 14.48
CA SER A 41 6.92 1.87 15.60
C SER A 41 7.71 0.63 15.14
N GLY A 42 8.21 0.65 13.90
CA GLY A 42 8.77 -0.52 13.24
C GLY A 42 7.73 -1.64 13.16
N PRO A 43 8.06 -2.88 13.55
CA PRO A 43 7.14 -4.01 13.42
C PRO A 43 6.01 -4.02 14.46
N LYS A 44 6.06 -3.15 15.48
CA LYS A 44 5.14 -3.22 16.62
C LYS A 44 3.82 -2.51 16.36
N MET A 45 2.74 -3.11 16.83
CA MET A 45 1.40 -2.51 16.93
C MET A 45 0.71 -2.80 18.26
N HIS A 46 1.42 -3.50 19.15
CA HIS A 46 0.93 -3.92 20.44
C HIS A 46 2.07 -3.77 21.48
N PRO A 47 1.76 -3.25 22.68
CA PRO A 47 0.44 -2.80 23.13
C PRO A 47 0.03 -1.47 22.46
N PRO A 48 -1.26 -1.03 22.55
CA PRO A 48 -1.75 0.14 21.81
C PRO A 48 -0.95 1.44 21.99
N GLU A 49 -0.25 1.55 23.11
CA GLU A 49 0.64 2.65 23.46
C GLU A 49 1.73 2.89 22.41
N GLU A 50 2.22 1.84 21.74
CA GLU A 50 3.22 1.94 20.66
C GLU A 50 2.69 2.77 19.47
N CYS A 51 1.41 2.58 19.12
CA CYS A 51 0.73 3.33 18.07
C CYS A 51 0.39 4.77 18.53
N VAL A 52 0.01 4.94 19.79
CA VAL A 52 -0.29 6.26 20.38
C VAL A 52 0.95 7.14 20.46
N GLU A 53 2.08 6.60 20.91
CA GLU A 53 3.34 7.33 21.02
C GLU A 53 3.80 7.85 19.65
N THR A 54 3.78 6.98 18.65
CA THR A 54 4.18 7.34 17.29
C THR A 54 3.24 8.37 16.66
N MET A 55 1.93 8.28 16.91
CA MET A 55 0.98 9.30 16.46
C MET A 55 1.21 10.66 17.15
N LYS A 56 1.44 10.68 18.46
CA LYS A 56 1.78 11.93 19.18
C LYS A 56 3.04 12.57 18.62
N LYS A 57 4.07 11.77 18.36
CA LYS A 57 5.30 12.24 17.72
C LYS A 57 5.08 12.76 16.30
N LEU A 58 4.19 12.15 15.54
CA LEU A 58 3.83 12.64 14.21
C LEU A 58 3.15 14.00 14.29
N LEU A 59 2.23 14.19 15.23
CA LEU A 59 1.49 15.44 15.42
C LEU A 59 2.41 16.62 15.82
N GLU A 60 3.57 16.37 16.44
CA GLU A 60 4.58 17.41 16.71
C GLU A 60 5.09 18.09 15.44
N PHE A 61 4.98 17.44 14.27
CA PHE A 61 5.35 18.02 12.97
C PHE A 61 4.26 18.89 12.35
N ASN A 62 3.09 19.05 12.99
CA ASN A 62 1.94 19.81 12.49
C ASN A 62 1.55 19.43 11.04
N PRO A 63 1.20 18.15 10.79
CA PRO A 63 0.82 17.71 9.45
C PRO A 63 -0.51 18.34 9.01
N ASP A 64 -0.59 18.71 7.73
CA ASP A 64 -1.81 19.15 7.06
C ASP A 64 -2.65 17.95 6.59
N LEU A 65 -1.98 16.84 6.26
CA LEU A 65 -2.57 15.56 5.85
C LEU A 65 -1.88 14.41 6.58
N ILE A 66 -2.64 13.44 7.07
CA ILE A 66 -2.11 12.25 7.75
C ILE A 66 -2.39 10.99 6.93
N LEU A 67 -1.34 10.25 6.59
CA LEU A 67 -1.43 8.91 6.01
C LEU A 67 -1.11 7.90 7.10
N MET A 68 -2.05 7.01 7.44
CA MET A 68 -1.85 5.96 8.44
C MET A 68 -1.79 4.60 7.75
N SER A 69 -0.68 3.89 7.94
CA SER A 69 -0.53 2.51 7.49
C SER A 69 -0.41 1.55 8.65
N SER A 70 -1.14 0.44 8.56
CA SER A 70 -0.95 -0.72 9.42
C SER A 70 -1.56 -1.99 8.81
N PRO A 71 -1.01 -3.18 9.13
CA PRO A 71 -1.75 -4.42 8.99
C PRO A 71 -2.98 -4.39 9.88
N ASN A 72 -4.11 -4.77 9.32
CA ASN A 72 -5.42 -4.82 9.94
C ASN A 72 -5.70 -3.58 10.79
N ALA A 73 -6.07 -2.48 10.12
CA ALA A 73 -6.40 -1.24 10.79
C ALA A 73 -7.54 -1.38 11.83
N ALA A 74 -8.32 -2.45 11.85
CA ALA A 74 -9.32 -2.70 12.89
C ALA A 74 -8.71 -3.11 14.26
N LEU A 75 -7.41 -3.38 14.34
CA LEU A 75 -6.74 -3.74 15.59
C LEU A 75 -6.69 -2.57 16.60
N LYS A 76 -6.58 -2.92 17.89
CA LYS A 76 -6.62 -1.95 19.00
C LYS A 76 -5.55 -0.85 18.90
N GLY A 77 -4.34 -1.18 18.48
CA GLY A 77 -3.24 -0.20 18.31
C GLY A 77 -3.54 0.83 17.23
N PRO A 78 -3.72 0.42 15.96
CA PRO A 78 -4.11 1.33 14.88
C PRO A 78 -5.38 2.13 15.19
N LYS A 79 -6.37 1.52 15.87
CA LYS A 79 -7.57 2.22 16.35
C LYS A 79 -7.22 3.34 17.34
N ALA A 80 -6.39 3.05 18.35
CA ALA A 80 -6.00 4.05 19.34
C ALA A 80 -5.24 5.23 18.72
N ALA A 81 -4.39 5.00 17.72
CA ALA A 81 -3.74 6.08 16.97
C ALA A 81 -4.75 6.94 16.19
N ARG A 82 -5.73 6.31 15.53
CA ARG A 82 -6.77 7.04 14.77
C ARG A 82 -7.61 7.97 15.64
N GLU A 83 -7.86 7.65 16.90
CA GLU A 83 -8.61 8.54 17.81
C GLU A 83 -7.90 9.89 18.04
N LEU A 84 -6.60 10.00 17.73
CA LEU A 84 -5.80 11.20 17.96
C LEU A 84 -5.72 12.13 16.73
N VAL A 85 -6.31 11.73 15.59
CA VAL A 85 -6.25 12.50 14.33
C VAL A 85 -6.88 13.90 14.47
N GLY A 86 -7.93 14.04 15.28
CA GLY A 86 -8.66 15.29 15.43
C GLY A 86 -9.32 15.72 14.12
N ASN A 87 -9.11 16.98 13.72
CA ASN A 87 -9.70 17.58 12.51
C ASN A 87 -8.79 17.54 11.28
N ILE A 88 -7.65 16.84 11.36
CA ILE A 88 -6.69 16.77 10.25
C ILE A 88 -7.20 15.75 9.23
N PRO A 89 -7.31 16.07 7.92
CA PRO A 89 -7.62 15.10 6.89
C PRO A 89 -6.72 13.87 7.01
N ALA A 90 -7.32 12.69 7.01
CA ALA A 90 -6.60 11.45 7.26
C ALA A 90 -7.06 10.31 6.36
N ILE A 91 -6.09 9.50 5.92
CA ILE A 91 -6.31 8.36 5.03
C ILE A 91 -5.65 7.12 5.64
N VAL A 92 -6.41 6.05 5.79
CA VAL A 92 -5.94 4.74 6.24
C VAL A 92 -5.56 3.89 5.03
N ILE A 93 -4.37 3.32 5.01
CA ILE A 93 -3.92 2.32 4.05
C ILE A 93 -3.75 1.00 4.80
N SER A 94 -4.48 -0.05 4.41
CA SER A 94 -4.48 -1.32 5.14
C SER A 94 -4.82 -2.52 4.26
N ASP A 95 -4.74 -3.71 4.83
CA ASP A 95 -5.04 -5.00 4.19
C ASP A 95 -6.52 -5.41 4.41
N ALA A 96 -6.93 -6.51 3.77
CA ALA A 96 -8.33 -6.97 3.75
C ALA A 96 -9.03 -7.08 5.13
N PRO A 97 -8.40 -7.50 6.24
CA PRO A 97 -9.01 -7.49 7.56
C PRO A 97 -9.58 -6.12 8.02
N ALA A 98 -9.04 -5.00 7.52
CA ALA A 98 -9.49 -3.66 7.87
C ALA A 98 -10.92 -3.33 7.42
N LYS A 99 -11.51 -4.13 6.51
CA LYS A 99 -12.92 -4.00 6.10
C LYS A 99 -13.89 -3.96 7.28
N LYS A 100 -13.54 -4.60 8.39
CA LYS A 100 -14.31 -4.61 9.65
C LYS A 100 -14.45 -3.22 10.30
N ALA A 101 -13.62 -2.26 9.92
CA ALA A 101 -13.61 -0.90 10.46
C ALA A 101 -14.07 0.17 9.46
N ILE A 102 -14.57 -0.21 8.27
CA ILE A 102 -15.02 0.75 7.24
C ILE A 102 -16.09 1.71 7.77
N GLU A 103 -17.09 1.19 8.50
CA GLU A 103 -18.17 2.05 9.03
C GLU A 103 -17.62 3.04 10.06
N GLU A 104 -16.67 2.63 10.90
CA GLU A 104 -15.97 3.54 11.82
C GLU A 104 -15.19 4.63 11.06
N PHE A 105 -14.54 4.28 9.94
CA PHE A 105 -13.82 5.26 9.12
C PHE A 105 -14.79 6.30 8.54
N LYS A 106 -15.92 5.85 7.98
CA LYS A 106 -16.95 6.74 7.43
C LYS A 106 -17.55 7.66 8.49
N GLU A 107 -17.91 7.12 9.65
CA GLU A 107 -18.47 7.88 10.78
C GLU A 107 -17.53 9.00 11.24
N LYS A 108 -16.22 8.74 11.20
CA LYS A 108 -15.18 9.71 11.58
C LYS A 108 -14.72 10.62 10.44
N GLY A 109 -15.27 10.47 9.24
CA GLY A 109 -14.83 11.23 8.06
C GLY A 109 -13.39 10.92 7.64
N ILE A 110 -12.89 9.71 7.93
CA ILE A 110 -11.53 9.25 7.59
C ILE A 110 -11.59 8.51 6.24
N GLY A 111 -10.70 8.87 5.32
CA GLY A 111 -10.53 8.13 4.06
C GLY A 111 -9.88 6.77 4.28
N TYR A 112 -10.09 5.83 3.38
CA TYR A 112 -9.45 4.53 3.41
C TYR A 112 -9.14 3.98 2.02
N ILE A 113 -8.02 3.25 1.95
CA ILE A 113 -7.59 2.42 0.84
C ILE A 113 -7.28 1.04 1.40
N ILE A 114 -8.13 0.06 1.08
CA ILE A 114 -7.97 -1.33 1.53
C ILE A 114 -7.47 -2.17 0.35
N VAL A 115 -6.32 -2.80 0.53
CA VAL A 115 -5.63 -3.56 -0.52
C VAL A 115 -5.81 -5.05 -0.27
N GLU A 116 -6.61 -5.73 -1.10
CA GLU A 116 -6.94 -7.14 -0.85
C GLU A 116 -5.77 -8.09 -1.07
N CYS A 117 -4.86 -7.77 -1.99
CA CYS A 117 -3.69 -8.61 -2.27
C CYS A 117 -2.47 -8.31 -1.37
N ASP A 118 -2.56 -7.33 -0.46
CA ASP A 118 -1.52 -7.03 0.53
C ASP A 118 -1.56 -8.06 1.66
N SER A 119 -1.10 -9.26 1.34
CA SER A 119 -1.37 -10.44 2.15
C SER A 119 -0.47 -10.58 3.36
N MET A 120 -1.04 -11.10 4.45
CA MET A 120 -0.30 -11.48 5.64
C MET A 120 0.72 -12.57 5.32
N ILE A 121 1.96 -12.33 5.73
CA ILE A 121 3.08 -13.28 5.65
C ILE A 121 2.94 -14.47 6.61
N GLY A 122 3.64 -15.57 6.36
CA GLY A 122 3.70 -16.74 7.22
C GLY A 122 4.48 -16.54 8.52
N ALA A 123 3.99 -15.69 9.44
CA ALA A 123 4.70 -15.24 10.64
C ALA A 123 4.78 -16.29 11.77
N ARG A 124 5.51 -17.40 11.57
CA ARG A 124 5.88 -18.35 12.64
C ARG A 124 7.39 -18.46 12.79
N ARG A 125 7.86 -18.40 14.04
CA ARG A 125 9.29 -18.49 14.42
C ARG A 125 10.12 -19.57 13.71
N PRO A 126 9.66 -20.84 13.57
CA PRO A 126 10.47 -21.88 12.91
C PRO A 126 10.61 -21.72 11.39
N PHE A 127 9.90 -20.78 10.76
CA PHE A 127 9.89 -20.59 9.31
C PHE A 127 10.38 -19.19 8.93
N LEU A 128 9.82 -18.15 9.56
CA LEU A 128 10.04 -16.78 9.15
C LEU A 128 11.24 -16.15 9.87
N ASP A 129 12.41 -16.26 9.24
CA ASP A 129 13.61 -15.53 9.62
C ASP A 129 13.68 -14.18 8.88
N PRO A 130 14.67 -13.32 9.18
CA PRO A 130 14.83 -12.03 8.49
C PRO A 130 14.98 -12.14 6.97
N ILE A 131 15.59 -13.22 6.46
CA ILE A 131 15.80 -13.42 5.02
C ILE A 131 14.48 -13.76 4.35
N GLU A 132 13.75 -14.74 4.87
CA GLU A 132 12.44 -15.14 4.31
C GLU A 132 11.42 -14.01 4.38
N MET A 133 11.44 -13.22 5.46
CA MET A 133 10.65 -12.00 5.58
C MET A 133 10.96 -11.00 4.45
N SER A 134 12.24 -10.80 4.16
CA SER A 134 12.68 -9.87 3.11
C SER A 134 12.31 -10.38 1.71
N VAL A 135 12.48 -11.68 1.45
CA VAL A 135 12.12 -12.32 0.17
C VAL A 135 10.63 -12.18 -0.10
N PHE A 136 9.77 -12.51 0.89
CA PHE A 136 8.33 -12.36 0.74
C PHE A 136 7.91 -10.92 0.43
N ASN A 137 8.42 -9.95 1.20
CA ASN A 137 8.07 -8.55 1.00
C ASN A 137 8.57 -8.01 -0.35
N SER A 138 9.72 -8.49 -0.85
CA SER A 138 10.20 -8.12 -2.19
C SER A 138 9.26 -8.63 -3.31
N ASN A 139 8.75 -9.85 -3.16
CA ASN A 139 7.77 -10.42 -4.09
C ASN A 139 6.44 -9.68 -4.03
N LEU A 140 5.93 -9.43 -2.82
CA LEU A 140 4.71 -8.66 -2.60
C LEU A 140 4.82 -7.25 -3.19
N LEU A 141 5.95 -6.56 -2.97
CA LEU A 141 6.19 -5.23 -3.52
C LEU A 141 6.11 -5.23 -5.06
N LYS A 142 6.66 -6.26 -5.72
CA LYS A 142 6.56 -6.43 -7.16
C LYS A 142 5.10 -6.63 -7.61
N VAL A 143 4.34 -7.44 -6.88
CA VAL A 143 2.92 -7.66 -7.17
C VAL A 143 2.14 -6.35 -7.06
N LEU A 144 2.27 -5.61 -5.97
CA LEU A 144 1.55 -4.35 -5.75
C LEU A 144 1.91 -3.30 -6.82
N ALA A 145 3.18 -3.23 -7.22
CA ALA A 145 3.63 -2.28 -8.23
C ALA A 145 3.09 -2.60 -9.63
N ILE A 146 3.13 -3.86 -10.06
CA ILE A 146 2.82 -4.22 -11.45
C ILE A 146 1.32 -4.46 -11.66
N THR A 147 0.61 -4.99 -10.66
CA THR A 147 -0.84 -5.23 -10.79
C THR A 147 -1.66 -3.96 -10.92
N GLY A 148 -1.10 -2.80 -10.57
CA GLY A 148 -1.77 -1.49 -10.63
C GLY A 148 -2.28 -0.99 -9.29
N VAL A 149 -2.07 -1.72 -8.19
CA VAL A 149 -2.42 -1.24 -6.83
C VAL A 149 -1.73 0.09 -6.54
N PHE A 150 -0.44 0.21 -6.83
CA PHE A 150 0.28 1.47 -6.61
C PHE A 150 -0.19 2.59 -7.51
N ASN A 151 -0.70 2.30 -8.71
CA ASN A 151 -1.30 3.34 -9.55
C ASN A 151 -2.55 3.92 -8.89
N ILE A 152 -3.39 3.09 -8.25
CA ILE A 152 -4.55 3.56 -7.49
C ILE A 152 -4.12 4.39 -6.29
N ILE A 153 -3.17 3.89 -5.48
CA ILE A 153 -2.68 4.63 -4.30
C ILE A 153 -2.14 6.01 -4.72
N VAL A 154 -1.33 6.06 -5.78
CA VAL A 154 -0.79 7.32 -6.31
C VAL A 154 -1.90 8.23 -6.81
N ASP A 155 -2.86 7.72 -7.58
CA ASP A 155 -3.95 8.52 -8.14
C ASP A 155 -4.83 9.15 -7.05
N GLU A 156 -5.24 8.36 -6.07
CA GLU A 156 -6.09 8.82 -4.97
C GLU A 156 -5.38 9.82 -4.06
N LEU A 157 -4.13 9.52 -3.68
CA LEU A 157 -3.36 10.42 -2.82
C LEU A 157 -2.98 11.71 -3.56
N ASN A 158 -2.58 11.63 -4.83
CA ASN A 158 -2.23 12.82 -5.59
C ASN A 158 -3.45 13.71 -5.84
N ALA A 159 -4.64 13.14 -6.06
CA ALA A 159 -5.88 13.93 -6.15
C ALA A 159 -6.15 14.72 -4.87
N VAL A 160 -6.05 14.07 -3.69
CA VAL A 160 -6.19 14.74 -2.39
C VAL A 160 -5.14 15.84 -2.21
N ILE A 161 -3.87 15.55 -2.52
CA ILE A 161 -2.77 16.50 -2.38
C ILE A 161 -2.98 17.71 -3.29
N MET A 162 -3.37 17.49 -4.55
CA MET A 162 -3.62 18.58 -5.50
C MET A 162 -4.78 19.47 -5.07
N ASP A 163 -5.90 18.89 -4.61
CA ASP A 163 -7.02 19.66 -4.07
C ASP A 163 -6.58 20.55 -2.89
N MET A 164 -5.83 19.99 -1.94
CA MET A 164 -5.33 20.73 -0.78
C MET A 164 -4.33 21.82 -1.17
N LEU A 165 -3.43 21.54 -2.12
CA LEU A 165 -2.47 22.49 -2.67
C LEU A 165 -3.14 23.65 -3.42
N GLU A 166 -4.36 23.45 -3.93
CA GLU A 166 -5.20 24.45 -4.58
C GLU A 166 -6.15 25.16 -3.60
N GLY A 167 -6.12 24.81 -2.31
CA GLY A 167 -6.99 25.38 -1.28
C GLY A 167 -8.44 24.88 -1.35
N LYS A 168 -8.68 23.75 -2.02
CA LYS A 168 -9.98 23.08 -2.08
C LYS A 168 -10.11 22.09 -0.92
N THR A 169 -11.36 21.83 -0.51
CA THR A 169 -11.65 20.71 0.40
C THR A 169 -11.48 19.39 -0.38
N PRO A 170 -10.54 18.52 0.00
CA PRO A 170 -10.31 17.29 -0.73
C PRO A 170 -11.45 16.28 -0.52
N THR A 171 -11.74 15.47 -1.53
CA THR A 171 -12.55 14.26 -1.34
C THR A 171 -11.63 13.13 -0.90
N LEU A 172 -11.83 12.61 0.32
CA LEU A 172 -11.01 11.53 0.83
C LEU A 172 -11.41 10.18 0.20
N PRO A 173 -10.44 9.33 -0.19
CA PRO A 173 -10.74 8.07 -0.86
C PRO A 173 -11.52 7.13 0.05
N GLN A 174 -12.40 6.33 -0.53
CA GLN A 174 -13.11 5.24 0.13
C GLN A 174 -13.11 4.03 -0.79
N ILE A 175 -11.97 3.34 -0.85
CA ILE A 175 -11.72 2.33 -1.87
C ILE A 175 -11.27 1.01 -1.27
N GLU A 176 -11.91 -0.06 -1.74
CA GLU A 176 -11.43 -1.42 -1.64
C GLU A 176 -10.87 -1.82 -3.00
N ILE A 177 -9.59 -2.18 -3.06
CA ILE A 177 -8.89 -2.55 -4.28
C ILE A 177 -8.97 -4.07 -4.44
N ASP A 178 -9.68 -4.49 -5.48
CA ASP A 178 -9.76 -5.86 -5.98
C ASP A 178 -8.93 -6.02 -7.27
N ALA A 179 -8.92 -7.24 -7.82
CA ALA A 179 -8.14 -7.56 -9.02
C ALA A 179 -8.57 -6.74 -10.25
N ALA A 180 -9.87 -6.50 -10.42
CA ALA A 180 -10.41 -5.80 -11.57
C ALA A 180 -10.03 -4.32 -11.54
N LYS A 181 -10.21 -3.66 -10.39
CA LYS A 181 -9.80 -2.26 -10.20
C LYS A 181 -8.30 -2.09 -10.39
N ALA A 182 -7.49 -2.97 -9.79
CA ALA A 182 -6.04 -2.91 -9.91
C ALA A 182 -5.60 -3.04 -11.38
N ALA A 183 -6.06 -4.08 -12.08
CA ALA A 183 -5.69 -4.33 -13.48
C ALA A 183 -6.13 -3.18 -14.41
N GLN A 184 -7.31 -2.61 -14.18
CA GLN A 184 -7.78 -1.43 -14.91
C GLN A 184 -6.85 -0.23 -14.67
N ALA A 185 -6.46 0.03 -13.42
CA ALA A 185 -5.56 1.12 -13.07
C ALA A 185 -4.13 0.93 -13.57
N ALA A 186 -3.69 -0.32 -13.82
CA ALA A 186 -2.41 -0.61 -14.46
C ALA A 186 -2.36 -0.16 -15.93
N ARG A 187 -3.52 -0.07 -16.60
CA ARG A 187 -3.68 0.35 -18.01
C ARG A 187 -2.72 -0.39 -18.95
N PHE A 188 -2.66 -1.71 -18.84
CA PHE A 188 -1.91 -2.55 -19.79
C PHE A 188 -2.40 -2.30 -21.22
N SER A 189 -1.48 -2.22 -22.18
CA SER A 189 -1.85 -2.17 -23.60
C SER A 189 -2.08 -3.58 -24.16
N ASN A 190 -1.38 -4.59 -23.63
CA ASN A 190 -1.55 -5.97 -24.04
C ASN A 190 -2.54 -6.73 -23.12
N PRO A 191 -3.58 -7.38 -23.68
CA PRO A 191 -4.59 -8.07 -22.87
C PRO A 191 -4.06 -9.30 -22.12
N TYR A 192 -2.99 -9.94 -22.59
CA TYR A 192 -2.35 -11.05 -21.87
C TYR A 192 -1.47 -10.56 -20.72
N ALA A 193 -0.90 -9.35 -20.80
CA ALA A 193 -0.23 -8.73 -19.67
C ALA A 193 -1.25 -8.42 -18.56
N GLU A 194 -2.41 -7.87 -18.93
CA GLU A 194 -3.53 -7.64 -18.01
C GLU A 194 -4.01 -8.94 -17.35
N ALA A 195 -4.27 -9.99 -18.14
CA ALA A 195 -4.71 -11.29 -17.60
C ALA A 195 -3.71 -11.89 -16.60
N LYS A 196 -2.40 -11.72 -16.83
CA LYS A 196 -1.35 -12.16 -15.89
C LYS A 196 -1.32 -11.34 -14.62
N ALA A 197 -1.55 -10.03 -14.71
CA ALA A 197 -1.67 -9.16 -13.54
C ALA A 197 -2.90 -9.53 -12.69
N ILE A 198 -4.05 -9.80 -13.31
CA ILE A 198 -5.25 -10.31 -12.62
C ILE A 198 -4.93 -11.62 -11.90
N ALA A 199 -4.31 -12.59 -12.60
CA ALA A 199 -3.94 -13.87 -11.99
C ALA A 199 -2.97 -13.70 -10.82
N ALA A 200 -1.97 -12.83 -10.95
CA ALA A 200 -1.01 -12.53 -9.88
C ALA A 200 -1.70 -11.90 -8.66
N PHE A 201 -2.61 -10.94 -8.89
CA PHE A 201 -3.40 -10.34 -7.82
C PHE A 201 -4.21 -11.39 -7.07
N GLU A 202 -4.94 -12.24 -7.78
CA GLU A 202 -5.78 -13.28 -7.18
C GLU A 202 -4.96 -14.27 -6.35
N ILE A 203 -3.81 -14.73 -6.87
CA ILE A 203 -2.90 -15.60 -6.14
C ILE A 203 -2.45 -14.90 -4.84
N ALA A 204 -1.98 -13.66 -4.93
CA ALA A 204 -1.52 -12.88 -3.79
C ALA A 204 -2.64 -12.65 -2.76
N ALA A 205 -3.87 -12.35 -3.17
CA ALA A 205 -5.02 -12.21 -2.27
C ALA A 205 -5.38 -13.52 -1.53
N LYS A 206 -5.16 -14.69 -2.14
CA LYS A 206 -5.41 -15.98 -1.47
C LYS A 206 -4.30 -16.39 -0.49
N VAL A 207 -3.11 -15.80 -0.55
CA VAL A 207 -1.99 -16.10 0.38
C VAL A 207 -2.42 -15.95 1.85
N SER A 208 -3.11 -14.85 2.19
CA SER A 208 -3.61 -14.60 3.56
C SER A 208 -4.52 -15.69 4.12
N LYS A 209 -5.27 -16.39 3.26
CA LYS A 209 -6.14 -17.50 3.68
C LYS A 209 -5.30 -18.68 4.20
N ILE A 210 -4.19 -18.96 3.54
CA ILE A 210 -3.29 -20.06 3.90
C ILE A 210 -2.45 -19.67 5.11
N THR A 211 -1.82 -18.49 5.08
CA THR A 211 -1.00 -18.01 6.20
C THR A 211 -1.84 -17.81 7.45
N GLY A 212 -3.06 -17.27 7.35
CA GLY A 212 -3.99 -17.15 8.48
C GLY A 212 -4.32 -18.49 9.12
N LYS A 213 -4.64 -19.51 8.32
CA LYS A 213 -4.88 -20.87 8.82
C LYS A 213 -3.62 -21.47 9.46
N ALA A 214 -2.47 -21.37 8.78
CA ALA A 214 -1.20 -21.92 9.26
C ALA A 214 -0.71 -21.23 10.53
N CYS A 215 -0.88 -19.91 10.66
CA CYS A 215 -0.41 -19.12 11.79
C CYS A 215 -1.32 -19.21 13.00
N PHE A 216 -2.65 -19.28 12.83
CA PHE A 216 -3.59 -19.12 13.94
C PHE A 216 -4.48 -20.34 14.23
N VAL A 217 -4.58 -21.31 13.31
CA VAL A 217 -5.48 -22.46 13.46
C VAL A 217 -4.73 -23.77 13.63
N LEU A 218 -3.75 -24.05 12.77
CA LEU A 218 -2.99 -25.31 12.79
C LEU A 218 -2.00 -25.34 13.98
N LYS A 219 -1.93 -26.48 14.66
CA LYS A 219 -1.08 -26.66 15.85
C LYS A 219 0.17 -27.48 15.57
N GLU A 220 0.01 -28.58 14.84
CA GLU A 220 1.10 -29.53 14.58
C GLU A 220 2.10 -29.00 13.54
N ARG A 221 3.39 -29.13 13.85
CA ARG A 221 4.49 -28.56 13.04
C ARG A 221 4.52 -29.13 11.63
N GLU A 222 4.27 -30.42 11.54
CA GLU A 222 4.19 -31.21 10.33
C GLU A 222 3.05 -30.74 9.42
N GLU A 223 2.00 -30.13 9.98
CA GLU A 223 0.87 -29.59 9.23
C GLU A 223 1.09 -28.14 8.80
N TYR A 224 1.56 -27.27 9.69
CA TYR A 224 1.65 -25.84 9.38
C TYR A 224 2.90 -25.48 8.57
N MET A 225 4.04 -26.16 8.76
CA MET A 225 5.28 -25.81 8.06
C MET A 225 5.14 -25.88 6.53
N PRO A 226 4.58 -26.96 5.94
CA PRO A 226 4.36 -27.00 4.49
C PRO A 226 3.41 -25.91 3.99
N GLN A 227 2.41 -25.52 4.80
CA GLN A 227 1.44 -24.48 4.43
C GLN A 227 2.08 -23.08 4.42
N LEU A 228 2.99 -22.79 5.35
CA LEU A 228 3.75 -21.53 5.36
C LEU A 228 4.64 -21.43 4.11
N ALA A 229 5.38 -22.49 3.80
CA ALA A 229 6.21 -22.56 2.60
C ALA A 229 5.38 -22.41 1.32
N ALA A 230 4.27 -23.16 1.20
CA ALA A 230 3.38 -23.08 0.04
C ALA A 230 2.80 -21.67 -0.17
N ALA A 231 2.45 -20.96 0.91
CA ALA A 231 1.96 -19.59 0.83
C ALA A 231 3.03 -18.61 0.32
N HIS A 232 4.30 -18.81 0.66
CA HIS A 232 5.41 -18.00 0.17
C HIS A 232 5.73 -18.30 -1.30
N GLU A 233 5.68 -19.58 -1.71
CA GLU A 233 5.80 -19.97 -3.13
C GLU A 233 4.67 -19.40 -3.99
N MET A 234 3.46 -19.28 -3.45
CA MET A 234 2.36 -18.58 -4.12
C MET A 234 2.68 -17.11 -4.34
N MET A 235 3.20 -16.40 -3.33
CA MET A 235 3.59 -14.99 -3.47
C MET A 235 4.72 -14.82 -4.50
N LYS A 236 5.72 -15.71 -4.50
CA LYS A 236 6.77 -15.74 -5.53
C LYS A 236 6.17 -15.95 -6.93
N THR A 237 5.27 -16.91 -7.08
CA THR A 237 4.61 -17.20 -8.37
C THR A 237 3.81 -16.00 -8.88
N ALA A 238 3.11 -15.29 -7.99
CA ALA A 238 2.42 -14.04 -8.33
C ALA A 238 3.41 -12.97 -8.83
N ALA A 239 4.56 -12.82 -8.15
CA ALA A 239 5.60 -11.89 -8.55
C ALA A 239 6.23 -12.26 -9.91
N ASP A 240 6.42 -13.55 -10.19
CA ASP A 240 6.93 -14.04 -11.48
C ASP A 240 5.92 -13.75 -12.62
N LEU A 241 4.61 -13.96 -12.39
CA LEU A 241 3.57 -13.57 -13.35
C LEU A 241 3.57 -12.07 -13.63
N CYS A 242 3.74 -11.24 -12.60
CA CYS A 242 3.90 -9.80 -12.75
C CYS A 242 5.13 -9.45 -13.58
N GLN A 243 6.27 -10.11 -13.35
CA GLN A 243 7.46 -9.91 -14.17
C GLN A 243 7.16 -10.17 -15.65
N ILE A 244 6.49 -11.28 -15.96
CA ILE A 244 6.11 -11.62 -17.33
C ILE A 244 5.18 -10.56 -17.92
N ALA A 245 4.17 -10.09 -17.18
CA ALA A 245 3.27 -9.02 -17.63
C ALA A 245 4.04 -7.75 -17.98
N ARG A 246 5.00 -7.36 -17.15
CA ARG A 246 5.83 -6.17 -17.38
C ARG A 246 6.78 -6.33 -18.56
N GLU A 247 7.36 -7.52 -18.77
CA GLU A 247 8.20 -7.80 -19.94
C GLU A 247 7.40 -7.78 -21.25
N ILE A 248 6.13 -8.23 -21.24
CA ILE A 248 5.25 -8.10 -22.42
C ILE A 248 5.08 -6.63 -22.81
N GLU A 249 4.76 -5.75 -21.86
CA GLU A 249 4.62 -4.32 -22.14
C GLU A 249 5.94 -3.68 -22.62
N LYS A 250 7.09 -4.12 -22.06
CA LYS A 250 8.41 -3.65 -22.51
C LYS A 250 8.69 -4.08 -23.94
N SER A 251 8.41 -5.35 -24.28
CA SER A 251 8.63 -5.88 -25.62
C SER A 251 7.81 -5.18 -26.70
N ASN A 252 6.68 -4.58 -26.30
CA ASN A 252 5.80 -3.81 -27.17
C ASN A 252 6.08 -2.30 -27.15
N ASP A 253 7.03 -1.82 -26.34
CA ASP A 253 7.25 -0.39 -26.07
C ASP A 253 6.00 0.36 -25.58
N THR A 254 5.16 -0.30 -24.78
CA THR A 254 3.86 0.24 -24.32
C THR A 254 3.78 0.52 -22.81
N VAL A 255 4.90 0.38 -22.11
CA VAL A 255 5.01 0.53 -20.66
C VAL A 255 4.48 1.88 -20.18
N LEU A 256 3.36 1.88 -19.46
CA LEU A 256 2.87 3.08 -18.78
C LEU A 256 3.90 3.58 -17.75
N ARG A 257 4.21 4.86 -17.82
CA ARG A 257 5.01 5.60 -16.83
C ARG A 257 4.30 6.91 -16.50
N ARG A 258 4.24 7.23 -15.21
CA ARG A 258 3.51 8.39 -14.69
C ARG A 258 4.32 9.14 -13.63
N PRO A 259 5.39 9.85 -14.01
CA PRO A 259 6.20 10.60 -13.05
C PRO A 259 5.48 11.86 -12.57
N HIS A 260 5.78 12.31 -11.35
CA HIS A 260 5.36 13.61 -10.85
C HIS A 260 6.24 14.73 -11.43
N ARG A 261 5.67 15.91 -11.71
CA ARG A 261 6.42 17.18 -11.80
C ARG A 261 6.84 17.64 -10.40
N SER A 262 7.79 18.58 -10.32
CA SER A 262 8.10 19.29 -9.06
C SER A 262 6.88 20.00 -8.46
N SER A 263 5.91 20.38 -9.30
CA SER A 263 4.61 20.95 -8.91
C SER A 263 3.58 19.94 -8.41
N GLN A 264 3.90 18.64 -8.37
CA GLN A 264 3.03 17.49 -8.01
C GLN A 264 2.02 17.04 -9.09
N GLU A 265 1.96 17.69 -10.24
CA GLU A 265 1.14 17.19 -11.36
C GLU A 265 1.71 15.86 -11.89
N LEU A 266 0.84 14.87 -12.10
CA LEU A 266 1.21 13.60 -12.72
C LEU A 266 1.30 13.75 -14.24
N LEU A 267 2.42 13.32 -14.81
CA LEU A 267 2.61 13.22 -16.25
C LEU A 267 2.33 11.79 -16.74
N GLN A 268 2.36 11.60 -18.05
CA GLN A 268 2.17 10.29 -18.66
C GLN A 268 3.00 10.12 -19.93
N LYS A 269 3.57 8.92 -20.10
CA LYS A 269 4.12 8.42 -21.38
C LYS A 269 4.01 6.90 -21.46
N ARG A 270 4.20 6.35 -22.67
CA ARG A 270 4.33 4.91 -22.88
C ARG A 270 5.64 4.53 -23.54
N ALA A 271 5.88 5.02 -24.75
CA ALA A 271 7.06 4.65 -25.51
C ALA A 271 8.34 5.13 -24.79
N LEU A 272 9.40 4.34 -24.85
CA LEU A 272 10.62 4.55 -24.08
C LEU A 272 11.23 5.93 -24.37
N HIS A 273 11.22 6.35 -25.64
CA HIS A 273 11.77 7.63 -26.10
C HIS A 273 10.72 8.77 -26.18
N GLU A 274 9.45 8.49 -25.92
CA GLU A 274 8.41 9.53 -25.88
C GLU A 274 8.66 10.51 -24.73
N LYS A 275 8.37 11.80 -24.90
CA LYS A 275 8.37 12.76 -23.80
C LYS A 275 7.09 12.62 -22.98
N GLU A 276 7.23 12.58 -21.66
CA GLU A 276 6.11 12.65 -20.72
C GLU A 276 5.30 13.95 -20.89
N LYS A 277 3.98 13.81 -20.92
CA LYS A 277 3.03 14.90 -21.11
C LYS A 277 2.13 15.04 -19.89
#